data_AF-A0A424JES3-F1
#
_entry.id   AF-A0A424JES3-F1
#
_cell.length_a   1.000
_cell.length_b   1.000
_cell.length_c   1.000
_cell.angle_alpha   90.00
_cell.angle_beta   90.00
_cell.angle_gamma   90.00
#
_symmetry.space_group_name_H-M   'P 1'
#
loop_
_entity.id
_entity.type
_entity.pdbx_description
1 polymer ?
#
loop_
_entity_poly.entity_id
_entity_poly.type
_entity_poly.pdbx_seq_one_letter_code
_entity_poly.pdbx_strand_id
1 'polypeptide(L)'
;MKKIFILLFITCLFSENQKLVRNEFIPYYKQNIDIAKESFAEIWKQAMEAKAMYKQMQTRNEFINNLASSAPRQEFIVNVDISPELALANPEGSVFLSTDGQSTWQSAPATPMIEEGYENTWQSIIMNDGAQDVSWYVSASVDSEPLGFDYGRMIVSQSPYHTSNAFPPPNSSYALLAEDDTGDASSNQDIINLRGTYNDNNTYVSMGIDGGCCDAGGFFGPWYLYGVAIVNPEAEDAVAYAIGYADGAFGQLTSGVYKITGDLQTGEVGNFEMIGDINVSTNGSNMQATSALSTIVTDPDWGPWPNSFEGYIMLGVTVQAGLDGLDIAIELKDQTAPGLALLSTQTQSGNTECSLSNLVFDNASNTWNVNYIDSEGNLPWFKQFQICTQDGPCYYFANMLASEHNYLEGTIFSHELPDQITDAAGEIIADGEYVAKVWFADGEVGEYQLSENIVIANGQIVGDDQVCPNLGDVNGDTNLNVQDIVLTVSKVLCLDGGNCYDECADMNQDGILNVLDVVVLIDIILNS
;
A
#
# COMPACT_ATOMS: atom_id res chain seq x y z
N MET A 1 -13.25 58.97 19.63
CA MET A 1 -12.25 59.54 20.55
C MET A 1 -11.25 58.51 21.07
N LYS A 2 -11.67 57.36 21.66
CA LYS A 2 -10.74 56.30 22.12
C LYS A 2 -9.81 55.75 21.01
N LYS A 3 -10.34 55.45 19.82
CA LYS A 3 -9.57 54.98 18.65
C LYS A 3 -8.48 55.98 18.18
N ILE A 4 -8.72 57.28 18.32
CA ILE A 4 -7.77 58.35 17.95
C ILE A 4 -6.66 58.50 19.02
N PHE A 5 -7.00 58.27 20.30
CA PHE A 5 -6.04 58.31 21.41
C PHE A 5 -5.01 57.18 21.34
N ILE A 6 -5.42 55.99 20.88
CA ILE A 6 -4.55 54.83 20.71
C ILE A 6 -3.53 55.05 19.56
N LEU A 7 -4.00 55.60 18.43
CA LEU A 7 -3.15 55.90 17.27
C LEU A 7 -2.06 56.95 17.57
N LEU A 8 -2.37 57.93 18.42
CA LEU A 8 -1.44 58.98 18.85
C LEU A 8 -0.35 58.51 19.83
N PHE A 9 -0.47 57.30 20.39
CA PHE A 9 0.43 56.78 21.42
C PHE A 9 1.51 55.84 20.89
N ILE A 10 1.27 55.17 19.75
CA ILE A 10 2.27 54.32 19.07
C ILE A 10 3.52 55.13 18.67
N THR A 11 3.38 56.45 18.47
CA THR A 11 4.48 57.36 18.09
C THR A 11 5.29 57.92 19.27
N CYS A 12 4.94 57.64 20.53
CA CYS A 12 5.59 58.24 21.70
C CYS A 12 6.18 57.18 22.66
N LEU A 13 7.33 56.63 22.29
CA LEU A 13 8.13 55.74 23.13
C LEU A 13 9.11 56.53 24.01
N PHE A 14 8.75 56.83 25.27
CA PHE A 14 9.72 57.02 26.37
C PHE A 14 9.14 56.63 27.75
N SER A 15 9.72 55.57 28.30
CA SER A 15 9.91 55.13 29.71
C SER A 15 8.88 55.28 30.86
N GLU A 16 7.70 55.88 30.72
CA GLU A 16 6.68 55.86 31.81
C GLU A 16 5.30 55.29 31.40
N ASN A 17 5.09 54.97 30.11
CA ASN A 17 3.78 54.61 29.55
C ASN A 17 3.50 53.10 29.33
N GLN A 18 4.39 52.18 29.74
CA GLN A 18 4.13 50.74 29.59
C GLN A 18 2.89 50.25 30.38
N LYS A 19 2.56 50.91 31.51
CA LYS A 19 1.37 50.57 32.30
C LYS A 19 0.06 50.92 31.59
N LEU A 20 0.00 52.05 30.88
CA LEU A 20 -1.23 52.49 30.20
C LEU A 20 -1.52 51.63 28.95
N VAL A 21 -0.47 51.34 28.16
CA VAL A 21 -0.55 50.39 27.04
C VAL A 21 -1.06 49.03 27.52
N ARG A 22 -0.46 48.47 28.58
CA ARG A 22 -0.91 47.18 29.13
C ARG A 22 -2.36 47.21 29.65
N ASN A 23 -2.82 48.34 30.22
CA ASN A 23 -4.11 48.43 30.89
C ASN A 23 -5.30 48.80 29.99
N GLU A 24 -5.07 49.41 28.82
CA GLU A 24 -6.16 49.79 27.89
C GLU A 24 -6.05 49.17 26.50
N PHE A 25 -4.83 49.02 25.96
CA PHE A 25 -4.61 48.51 24.61
C PHE A 25 -4.82 46.99 24.51
N ILE A 26 -4.20 46.22 25.42
CA ILE A 26 -4.35 44.75 25.43
C ILE A 26 -5.81 44.33 25.63
N PRO A 27 -6.56 44.87 26.62
CA PRO A 27 -7.97 44.52 26.78
C PRO A 27 -8.82 44.88 25.57
N TYR A 28 -8.51 45.99 24.87
CA TYR A 28 -9.21 46.34 23.64
C TYR A 28 -9.05 45.27 22.57
N TYR A 29 -7.82 44.86 22.25
CA TYR A 29 -7.59 43.82 21.22
C TYR A 29 -8.20 42.48 21.63
N LYS A 30 -8.00 42.04 22.88
CA LYS A 30 -8.61 40.80 23.39
C LYS A 30 -10.14 40.77 23.34
N GLN A 31 -10.79 41.92 23.41
CA GLN A 31 -12.24 42.02 23.42
C GLN A 31 -12.85 42.22 22.02
N ASN A 32 -12.09 42.76 21.07
CA ASN A 32 -12.64 43.24 19.79
C ASN A 32 -12.06 42.53 18.56
N ILE A 33 -10.96 41.79 18.69
CA ILE A 33 -10.28 41.11 17.57
C ILE A 33 -9.88 39.72 18.02
N ASP A 34 -10.27 38.71 17.26
CA ASP A 34 -9.99 37.30 17.53
C ASP A 34 -8.85 36.82 16.61
N ILE A 35 -7.63 37.21 16.98
CA ILE A 35 -6.43 36.97 16.17
C ILE A 35 -6.19 35.47 16.01
N ALA A 36 -6.47 34.68 17.06
CA ALA A 36 -6.32 33.24 17.02
C ALA A 36 -7.29 32.62 16.01
N LYS A 37 -8.59 32.94 16.11
CA LYS A 37 -9.57 32.45 15.14
C LYS A 37 -9.19 32.82 13.71
N GLU A 38 -8.75 34.05 13.46
CA GLU A 38 -8.39 34.49 12.10
C GLU A 38 -7.12 33.80 11.57
N SER A 39 -6.12 33.54 12.42
CA SER A 39 -4.89 32.81 12.02
C SER A 39 -5.17 31.33 11.75
N PHE A 40 -5.93 30.66 12.63
CA PHE A 40 -6.30 29.26 12.42
C PHE A 40 -7.33 29.07 11.31
N ALA A 41 -8.11 30.10 10.97
CA ALA A 41 -8.98 30.07 9.81
C ALA A 41 -8.19 29.83 8.51
N GLU A 42 -6.98 30.39 8.41
CA GLU A 42 -6.14 30.16 7.23
C GLU A 42 -5.67 28.70 7.15
N ILE A 43 -5.23 28.12 8.28
CA ILE A 43 -4.89 26.69 8.37
C ILE A 43 -6.09 25.81 7.97
N TRP A 44 -7.29 26.14 8.45
CA TRP A 44 -8.49 25.38 8.12
C TRP A 44 -8.84 25.44 6.63
N LYS A 45 -8.68 26.59 5.96
CA LYS A 45 -8.92 26.69 4.50
C LYS A 45 -8.00 25.74 3.74
N GLN A 46 -6.69 25.80 4.01
CA GLN A 46 -5.71 24.93 3.35
C GLN A 46 -5.99 23.44 3.64
N ALA A 47 -6.38 23.12 4.87
CA ALA A 47 -6.77 21.78 5.27
C ALA A 47 -8.04 21.28 4.54
N MET A 48 -9.01 22.17 4.28
CA MET A 48 -10.25 21.84 3.57
C MET A 48 -10.02 21.64 2.07
N GLU A 49 -9.12 22.41 1.46
CA GLU A 49 -8.70 22.20 0.07
C GLU A 49 -8.02 20.82 -0.08
N ALA A 50 -7.10 20.48 0.83
CA ALA A 50 -6.49 19.16 0.90
C ALA A 50 -7.54 18.05 1.14
N LYS A 51 -8.53 18.28 2.01
CA LYS A 51 -9.61 17.31 2.24
C LYS A 51 -10.44 17.05 0.98
N ALA A 52 -10.79 18.12 0.25
CA ALA A 52 -11.60 18.02 -0.96
C ALA A 52 -10.90 17.18 -2.03
N MET A 53 -9.57 17.22 -2.07
CA MET A 53 -8.76 16.36 -2.93
C MET A 53 -8.92 14.88 -2.61
N TYR A 54 -8.59 14.46 -1.39
CA TYR A 54 -8.66 13.04 -1.02
C TYR A 54 -10.10 12.49 -1.12
N LYS A 55 -11.13 13.32 -0.89
CA LYS A 55 -12.53 12.91 -1.12
C LYS A 55 -12.85 12.60 -2.59
N GLN A 56 -12.20 13.25 -3.55
CA GLN A 56 -12.41 12.96 -4.98
C GLN A 56 -11.77 11.64 -5.39
N MET A 57 -10.76 11.18 -4.65
CA MET A 57 -9.96 10.00 -4.95
C MET A 57 -10.48 8.70 -4.30
N GLN A 58 -11.63 8.74 -3.60
CA GLN A 58 -12.25 7.59 -2.90
C GLN A 58 -11.36 6.92 -1.82
N THR A 59 -11.76 5.74 -1.31
CA THR A 59 -11.26 5.11 -0.06
C THR A 59 -9.85 4.52 -0.16
N ARG A 60 -9.21 4.18 0.99
CA ARG A 60 -7.85 3.57 1.05
C ARG A 60 -7.68 2.33 0.17
N ASN A 61 -8.66 1.44 0.20
CA ASN A 61 -8.66 0.18 -0.57
C ASN A 61 -8.76 0.43 -2.09
N GLU A 62 -8.85 1.67 -2.54
CA GLU A 62 -8.70 1.99 -3.95
C GLU A 62 -7.25 2.34 -4.28
N PHE A 63 -6.47 2.91 -3.35
CA PHE A 63 -5.10 3.35 -3.58
C PHE A 63 -4.05 2.25 -3.52
N ILE A 64 -4.02 1.52 -2.40
CA ILE A 64 -3.06 0.47 -2.14
C ILE A 64 -3.77 -0.77 -1.60
N ASN A 65 -3.52 -1.91 -2.22
CA ASN A 65 -4.12 -3.19 -1.85
C ASN A 65 -3.06 -4.29 -1.81
N ASN A 66 -3.44 -5.42 -1.23
CA ASN A 66 -2.64 -6.65 -1.22
C ASN A 66 -1.18 -6.43 -0.80
N LEU A 67 -0.98 -5.55 0.18
CA LEU A 67 0.32 -5.28 0.76
C LEU A 67 0.80 -6.55 1.47
N ALA A 68 1.83 -7.19 0.93
CA ALA A 68 2.38 -8.43 1.46
C ALA A 68 3.91 -8.38 1.38
N SER A 69 4.56 -9.21 2.19
CA SER A 69 6.00 -9.45 2.07
C SER A 69 6.31 -10.94 2.05
N SER A 70 7.53 -11.31 1.67
CA SER A 70 8.08 -12.62 2.04
C SER A 70 8.23 -12.70 3.56
N ALA A 71 8.49 -13.90 4.07
CA ALA A 71 9.00 -14.04 5.42
C ALA A 71 10.39 -13.38 5.56
N PRO A 72 10.89 -13.15 6.78
CA PRO A 72 12.23 -12.61 7.02
C PRO A 72 13.33 -13.52 6.44
N ARG A 73 13.88 -13.10 5.30
CA ARG A 73 14.96 -13.78 4.56
C ARG A 73 15.97 -12.78 4.05
N GLN A 74 17.11 -13.24 3.52
CA GLN A 74 18.20 -12.37 3.04
C GLN A 74 17.72 -11.35 1.99
N GLU A 75 16.90 -11.77 1.02
CA GLU A 75 16.22 -10.88 0.08
C GLU A 75 14.77 -10.72 0.55
N PHE A 76 14.52 -9.70 1.37
CA PHE A 76 13.19 -9.39 1.85
C PHE A 76 12.39 -8.72 0.74
N ILE A 77 11.33 -9.40 0.28
CA ILE A 77 10.53 -8.98 -0.86
C ILE A 77 9.22 -8.40 -0.34
N VAL A 78 8.80 -7.26 -0.88
CA VAL A 78 7.51 -6.64 -0.58
C VAL A 78 6.79 -6.35 -1.88
N ASN A 79 5.52 -6.75 -1.95
CA ASN A 79 4.62 -6.44 -3.04
C ASN A 79 3.47 -5.56 -2.55
N VAL A 80 3.03 -4.65 -3.41
CA VAL A 80 1.83 -3.84 -3.19
C VAL A 80 1.14 -3.61 -4.53
N ASP A 81 -0.17 -3.76 -4.55
CA ASP A 81 -0.98 -3.42 -5.72
C ASP A 81 -1.42 -1.96 -5.62
N ILE A 82 -1.29 -1.22 -6.72
CA ILE A 82 -1.72 0.18 -6.79
C ILE A 82 -2.89 0.38 -7.74
N SER A 83 -3.65 1.45 -7.51
CA SER A 83 -4.73 1.86 -8.40
C SER A 83 -4.21 2.29 -9.79
N PRO A 84 -4.98 2.09 -10.87
CA PRO A 84 -4.65 2.61 -12.20
C PRO A 84 -4.49 4.14 -12.22
N GLU A 85 -5.25 4.87 -11.41
CA GLU A 85 -5.16 6.33 -11.27
C GLU A 85 -3.81 6.75 -10.70
N LEU A 86 -3.32 6.05 -9.65
CA LEU A 86 -1.99 6.28 -9.11
C LEU A 86 -0.89 5.93 -10.11
N ALA A 87 -1.08 4.90 -10.93
CA ALA A 87 -0.13 4.53 -11.98
C ALA A 87 0.06 5.64 -13.04
N LEU A 88 -0.96 6.47 -13.27
CA LEU A 88 -0.89 7.64 -14.17
C LEU A 88 -0.24 8.86 -13.51
N ALA A 89 -0.11 8.88 -12.19
CA ALA A 89 0.38 9.99 -11.39
C ALA A 89 1.89 9.93 -11.11
N ASN A 90 2.67 9.33 -12.03
CA ASN A 90 4.13 9.19 -11.95
C ASN A 90 4.61 8.69 -10.56
N PRO A 91 4.14 7.50 -10.13
CA PRO A 91 4.38 7.01 -8.77
C PRO A 91 5.84 6.63 -8.57
N GLU A 92 6.39 6.97 -7.40
CA GLU A 92 7.64 6.42 -6.88
C GLU A 92 7.40 5.84 -5.50
N GLY A 93 7.60 4.54 -5.37
CA GLY A 93 7.48 3.81 -4.11
C GLY A 93 8.82 3.48 -3.49
N SER A 94 8.85 3.32 -2.19
CA SER A 94 9.99 2.79 -1.43
C SER A 94 9.51 1.99 -0.24
N VAL A 95 10.25 0.94 0.08
CA VAL A 95 10.04 0.13 1.28
C VAL A 95 11.20 0.41 2.23
N PHE A 96 10.88 0.49 3.51
CA PHE A 96 11.84 0.71 4.59
C PHE A 96 11.85 -0.50 5.51
N LEU A 97 13.03 -1.01 5.84
CA LEU A 97 13.26 -2.20 6.66
C LEU A 97 14.16 -1.87 7.85
N SER A 98 13.79 -2.32 9.03
CA SER A 98 14.56 -2.22 10.27
C SER A 98 14.71 -3.59 10.92
N THR A 99 15.92 -3.90 11.37
CA THR A 99 16.31 -5.15 12.05
C THR A 99 16.77 -4.90 13.49
N ASP A 100 16.71 -3.65 13.97
CA ASP A 100 17.27 -3.18 15.25
C ASP A 100 16.24 -2.48 16.14
N GLY A 101 14.98 -2.89 16.01
CA GLY A 101 13.87 -2.33 16.77
C GLY A 101 13.54 -0.88 16.39
N GLN A 102 13.59 -0.57 15.09
CA GLN A 102 13.27 0.76 14.52
C GLN A 102 14.28 1.86 14.92
N SER A 103 15.51 1.47 15.25
CA SER A 103 16.60 2.41 15.55
C SER A 103 17.27 2.93 14.28
N THR A 104 17.37 2.09 13.25
CA THR A 104 17.83 2.43 11.91
C THR A 104 16.93 1.82 10.84
N TRP A 105 16.92 2.45 9.66
CA TRP A 105 16.12 2.04 8.51
C TRP A 105 17.01 1.93 7.28
N GLN A 106 16.90 0.79 6.62
CA GLN A 106 17.39 0.59 5.25
C GLN A 106 16.21 0.78 4.30
N SER A 107 16.46 1.17 3.06
CA SER A 107 15.40 1.35 2.08
C SER A 107 15.79 0.83 0.71
N ALA A 108 14.80 0.36 -0.05
CA ALA A 108 14.94 0.12 -1.48
C ALA A 108 13.74 0.70 -2.23
N PRO A 109 13.94 1.16 -3.49
CA PRO A 109 12.83 1.59 -4.32
C PRO A 109 11.92 0.41 -4.65
N ALA A 110 10.65 0.71 -4.90
CA ALA A 110 9.72 -0.22 -5.52
C ALA A 110 9.70 0.01 -7.03
N THR A 111 9.56 -1.06 -7.80
CA THR A 111 9.45 -1.03 -9.27
C THR A 111 8.25 -1.85 -9.73
N PRO A 112 7.58 -1.45 -10.82
CA PRO A 112 6.46 -2.21 -11.36
C PRO A 112 6.92 -3.58 -11.83
N MET A 113 6.12 -4.61 -11.55
CA MET A 113 6.35 -5.96 -12.06
C MET A 113 5.91 -6.05 -13.53
N ILE A 114 6.53 -6.98 -14.26
CA ILE A 114 6.21 -7.28 -15.67
C ILE A 114 5.68 -8.70 -15.87
N GLU A 115 5.51 -9.43 -14.77
CA GLU A 115 4.96 -10.79 -14.79
C GLU A 115 3.44 -10.73 -14.99
N GLU A 116 2.91 -11.69 -15.73
CA GLU A 116 1.47 -11.87 -15.91
C GLU A 116 0.78 -12.10 -14.55
N GLY A 117 -0.35 -11.46 -14.33
CA GLY A 117 -1.08 -11.46 -13.06
C GLY A 117 -0.57 -10.44 -12.03
N TYR A 118 0.48 -9.68 -12.35
CA TYR A 118 1.10 -8.67 -11.49
C TYR A 118 1.11 -7.28 -12.15
N GLU A 119 0.20 -7.00 -13.09
CA GLU A 119 0.21 -5.80 -13.94
C GLU A 119 0.06 -4.49 -13.15
N ASN A 120 -0.58 -4.55 -11.98
CA ASN A 120 -0.72 -3.42 -11.06
C ASN A 120 0.17 -3.55 -9.81
N THR A 121 1.03 -4.56 -9.76
CA THR A 121 1.88 -4.84 -8.59
C THR A 121 3.22 -4.15 -8.72
N TRP A 122 3.63 -3.52 -7.62
CA TRP A 122 4.95 -2.96 -7.42
C TRP A 122 5.72 -3.81 -6.42
N GLN A 123 6.96 -4.12 -6.76
CA GLN A 123 7.85 -4.94 -5.94
C GLN A 123 9.04 -4.11 -5.45
N SER A 124 9.41 -4.31 -4.19
CA SER A 124 10.71 -3.90 -3.66
C SER A 124 11.45 -5.10 -3.09
N ILE A 125 12.76 -5.14 -3.29
CA ILE A 125 13.65 -6.15 -2.71
C ILE A 125 14.70 -5.44 -1.86
N ILE A 126 14.72 -5.71 -0.56
CA ILE A 126 15.66 -5.13 0.41
C ILE A 126 16.55 -6.22 0.98
N MET A 127 17.85 -5.95 1.09
CA MET A 127 18.79 -6.87 1.73
C MET A 127 18.61 -6.84 3.24
N ASN A 128 18.09 -7.93 3.80
CA ASN A 128 18.06 -8.18 5.23
C ASN A 128 19.43 -8.71 5.70
N ASP A 129 19.81 -8.41 6.93
CA ASP A 129 21.06 -8.87 7.55
C ASP A 129 20.98 -10.30 8.13
N GLY A 130 19.87 -11.00 7.86
CA GLY A 130 19.55 -12.32 8.39
C GLY A 130 18.71 -12.28 9.67
N ALA A 131 18.31 -11.09 10.14
CA ALA A 131 17.36 -10.95 11.24
C ALA A 131 16.02 -11.63 10.93
N GLN A 132 15.47 -12.26 11.96
CA GLN A 132 14.15 -12.88 11.93
C GLN A 132 13.08 -11.98 12.54
N ASP A 133 13.49 -11.01 13.35
CA ASP A 133 12.62 -9.97 13.89
C ASP A 133 12.82 -8.70 13.05
N VAL A 134 11.82 -8.33 12.26
CA VAL A 134 11.89 -7.19 11.37
C VAL A 134 10.70 -6.26 11.56
N SER A 135 10.92 -4.96 11.38
CA SER A 135 9.87 -3.96 11.21
C SER A 135 10.01 -3.33 9.85
N TRP A 136 8.90 -3.12 9.15
CA TRP A 136 8.92 -2.51 7.83
C TRP A 136 7.71 -1.64 7.57
N TYR A 137 7.85 -0.70 6.65
CA TYR A 137 6.76 0.16 6.21
C TYR A 137 6.99 0.62 4.77
N VAL A 138 5.93 1.05 4.09
CA VAL A 138 5.99 1.56 2.72
C VAL A 138 5.70 3.06 2.67
N SER A 139 6.36 3.74 1.74
CA SER A 139 6.07 5.13 1.39
C SER A 139 6.01 5.26 -0.12
N ALA A 140 5.05 6.02 -0.61
CA ALA A 140 4.94 6.33 -2.03
C ALA A 140 4.76 7.83 -2.22
N SER A 141 5.18 8.32 -3.38
CA SER A 141 4.96 9.69 -3.81
C SER A 141 4.35 9.71 -5.20
N VAL A 142 3.46 10.67 -5.43
CA VAL A 142 2.73 10.86 -6.70
C VAL A 142 2.60 12.33 -7.04
N ASP A 143 2.54 12.64 -8.32
CA ASP A 143 2.28 13.99 -8.79
C ASP A 143 0.78 14.29 -8.66
N SER A 144 0.43 15.45 -8.09
CA SER A 144 -0.97 15.83 -7.86
C SER A 144 -1.69 16.29 -9.13
N GLU A 145 -0.94 16.81 -10.11
CA GLU A 145 -1.49 17.42 -11.34
C GLU A 145 -2.29 16.40 -12.19
N PRO A 146 -1.80 15.18 -12.45
CA PRO A 146 -2.58 14.14 -13.12
C PRO A 146 -3.89 13.78 -12.40
N LEU A 147 -3.95 14.01 -11.09
CA LEU A 147 -5.13 13.76 -10.27
C LEU A 147 -6.08 14.96 -10.21
N GLY A 148 -5.72 16.10 -10.81
CA GLY A 148 -6.53 17.31 -10.90
C GLY A 148 -6.22 18.39 -9.86
N PHE A 149 -5.05 18.33 -9.21
CA PHE A 149 -4.67 19.23 -8.12
C PHE A 149 -3.28 19.85 -8.32
N ASP A 150 -3.05 21.04 -7.75
CA ASP A 150 -1.81 21.81 -7.93
C ASP A 150 -1.04 21.95 -6.61
N TYR A 151 -0.63 20.80 -6.05
CA TYR A 151 0.20 20.70 -4.83
C TYR A 151 1.59 20.10 -5.11
N GLY A 152 1.96 19.91 -6.38
CA GLY A 152 3.22 19.28 -6.75
C GLY A 152 3.25 17.80 -6.36
N ARG A 153 4.29 17.38 -5.63
CA ARG A 153 4.52 15.98 -5.28
C ARG A 153 3.98 15.68 -3.87
N MET A 154 3.02 14.77 -3.80
CA MET A 154 2.39 14.36 -2.55
C MET A 154 2.96 13.03 -2.08
N ILE A 155 2.97 12.82 -0.76
CA ILE A 155 3.50 11.60 -0.15
C ILE A 155 2.38 10.90 0.63
N VAL A 156 2.24 9.60 0.37
CA VAL A 156 1.45 8.68 1.18
C VAL A 156 2.43 7.76 1.90
N SER A 157 2.45 7.81 3.22
CA SER A 157 3.45 7.09 4.00
C SER A 157 2.82 6.35 5.17
N GLN A 158 3.10 5.06 5.27
CA GLN A 158 3.12 4.40 6.57
C GLN A 158 4.24 5.01 7.43
N SER A 159 4.16 4.84 8.75
CA SER A 159 5.14 5.46 9.65
C SER A 159 5.68 4.48 10.68
N PRO A 160 6.91 4.67 11.18
CA PRO A 160 7.43 3.91 12.31
C PRO A 160 6.55 4.05 13.55
N TYR A 161 6.52 3.01 14.38
CA TYR A 161 5.82 2.98 15.66
C TYR A 161 6.76 3.41 16.78
N HIS A 162 6.43 4.52 17.45
CA HIS A 162 7.28 5.13 18.47
C HIS A 162 7.10 4.49 19.87
N THR A 163 7.83 3.40 20.11
CA THR A 163 7.73 2.60 21.36
C THR A 163 8.18 3.34 22.64
N SER A 164 9.18 4.23 22.56
CA SER A 164 9.87 4.74 23.75
C SER A 164 9.14 5.86 24.52
N ASN A 165 8.04 6.40 23.99
CA ASN A 165 7.34 7.60 24.50
C ASN A 165 8.26 8.81 24.77
N ALA A 166 9.50 8.80 24.26
CA ALA A 166 10.45 9.85 24.45
C ALA A 166 10.05 11.08 23.63
N PHE A 167 10.19 12.25 24.22
CA PHE A 167 9.90 13.51 23.53
C PHE A 167 11.11 14.46 23.61
N PRO A 168 11.59 15.01 22.48
CA PRO A 168 11.14 14.69 21.12
C PRO A 168 11.53 13.25 20.70
N PRO A 169 10.75 12.61 19.80
CA PRO A 169 11.14 11.34 19.20
C PRO A 169 12.49 11.45 18.46
N PRO A 170 13.29 10.37 18.42
CA PRO A 170 14.48 10.33 17.58
C PRO A 170 14.10 10.38 16.10
N ASN A 171 15.03 10.82 15.25
CA ASN A 171 14.79 10.93 13.81
C ASN A 171 14.35 9.61 13.17
N SER A 172 14.84 8.46 13.65
CA SER A 172 14.44 7.14 13.14
C SER A 172 12.98 6.79 13.42
N SER A 173 12.31 7.47 14.34
CA SER A 173 10.89 7.26 14.57
C SER A 173 10.01 7.98 13.56
N TYR A 174 10.52 8.92 12.78
CA TYR A 174 9.71 9.74 11.88
C TYR A 174 9.69 9.21 10.44
N ALA A 175 8.51 9.12 9.84
CA ALA A 175 8.35 9.03 8.39
C ALA A 175 8.19 10.42 7.76
N LEU A 176 8.60 10.55 6.50
CA LEU A 176 8.38 11.74 5.68
C LEU A 176 6.95 11.74 5.14
N LEU A 177 6.28 12.89 5.26
CA LEU A 177 4.89 13.08 4.85
C LEU A 177 4.72 14.20 3.82
N ALA A 178 5.63 15.16 3.79
CA ALA A 178 5.70 16.16 2.73
C ALA A 178 7.12 16.72 2.63
N GLU A 179 7.50 17.12 1.44
CA GLU A 179 8.65 17.99 1.17
C GLU A 179 8.15 19.31 0.63
N ASP A 180 9.01 20.33 0.71
CA ASP A 180 8.68 21.68 0.29
C ASP A 180 9.94 22.40 -0.20
N ASP A 181 9.79 23.33 -1.13
CA ASP A 181 10.90 23.93 -1.88
C ASP A 181 11.64 24.97 -1.04
N THR A 182 12.92 24.75 -0.74
CA THR A 182 13.70 25.74 0.03
C THR A 182 13.81 27.10 -0.68
N GLY A 183 13.59 28.20 0.04
CA GLY A 183 13.82 29.57 -0.39
C GLY A 183 12.64 30.22 -1.11
N ASP A 184 11.46 29.58 -1.11
CA ASP A 184 10.20 30.14 -1.63
C ASP A 184 9.49 31.05 -0.60
N ALA A 185 9.77 30.84 0.69
CA ALA A 185 9.41 31.73 1.78
C ALA A 185 10.64 32.37 2.46
N SER A 186 10.40 33.20 3.48
CA SER A 186 11.49 33.76 4.28
C SER A 186 12.06 32.69 5.21
N SER A 187 13.39 32.58 5.32
CA SER A 187 14.08 31.48 6.01
C SER A 187 13.48 31.05 7.35
N ASN A 188 13.02 31.96 8.21
CA ASN A 188 12.47 31.62 9.54
C ASN A 188 11.02 31.08 9.50
N GLN A 189 10.41 31.06 8.33
CA GLN A 189 9.04 30.62 8.06
C GLN A 189 8.97 29.58 6.93
N ASP A 190 10.08 29.39 6.22
CA ASP A 190 10.32 28.44 5.14
C ASP A 190 10.31 27.01 5.67
N ILE A 191 9.21 26.31 5.38
CA ILE A 191 9.00 24.91 5.68
C ILE A 191 9.76 24.10 4.65
N ILE A 192 10.46 23.06 5.09
CA ILE A 192 11.27 22.22 4.18
C ILE A 192 10.82 20.75 4.19
N ASN A 193 10.07 20.35 5.22
CA ASN A 193 9.43 19.04 5.28
C ASN A 193 8.41 18.98 6.41
N LEU A 194 7.48 18.03 6.25
CA LEU A 194 6.61 17.53 7.30
C LEU A 194 6.89 16.06 7.55
N ARG A 195 7.01 15.69 8.82
CA ARG A 195 7.28 14.32 9.26
C ARG A 195 6.34 13.92 10.40
N GLY A 196 5.99 12.65 10.46
CA GLY A 196 5.04 12.12 11.45
C GLY A 196 5.42 10.75 12.00
N THR A 197 4.94 10.47 13.22
CA THR A 197 4.97 9.15 13.86
C THR A 197 3.87 9.06 14.93
N TYR A 198 3.63 7.86 15.44
CA TYR A 198 2.56 7.58 16.37
C TYR A 198 2.95 6.47 17.35
N ASN A 199 2.16 6.34 18.41
CA ASN A 199 2.02 5.12 19.17
C ASN A 199 0.56 4.98 19.64
N ASP A 200 0.27 4.01 20.50
CA ASP A 200 -1.10 3.74 20.97
C ASP A 200 -1.80 4.95 21.58
N ASN A 201 -1.04 5.87 22.19
CA ASN A 201 -1.58 6.99 22.95
C ASN A 201 -1.42 8.33 22.26
N ASN A 202 -0.34 8.52 21.50
CA ASN A 202 0.10 9.83 21.04
C ASN A 202 0.34 9.86 19.54
N THR A 203 0.09 11.03 18.97
CA THR A 203 0.60 11.42 17.65
C THR A 203 1.75 12.41 17.83
N TYR A 204 2.73 12.34 16.93
CA TYR A 204 3.92 13.17 16.94
C TYR A 204 4.13 13.77 15.55
N VAL A 205 4.39 15.07 15.52
CA VAL A 205 4.67 15.80 14.28
C VAL A 205 6.01 16.50 14.39
N SER A 206 6.68 16.65 13.25
CA SER A 206 7.90 17.44 13.12
C SER A 206 7.83 18.23 11.82
N MET A 207 7.86 19.55 11.92
CA MET A 207 7.93 20.47 10.78
C MET A 207 9.34 21.06 10.71
N GLY A 208 10.06 20.79 9.63
CA GLY A 208 11.38 21.35 9.40
C GLY A 208 11.28 22.79 8.92
N ILE A 209 12.09 23.70 9.47
CA ILE A 209 12.15 25.12 9.12
C ILE A 209 13.59 25.50 8.75
N ASP A 210 13.84 26.02 7.55
CA ASP A 210 15.19 26.25 6.99
C ASP A 210 16.08 27.12 7.92
N GLY A 211 15.55 28.29 8.32
CA GLY A 211 16.24 29.31 9.12
C GLY A 211 16.37 28.99 10.61
N GLY A 212 15.86 27.84 11.05
CA GLY A 212 15.79 27.46 12.46
C GLY A 212 14.41 27.71 13.07
N CYS A 213 13.95 26.78 13.90
CA CYS A 213 12.68 26.89 14.60
C CYS A 213 12.85 27.57 15.97
N CYS A 214 11.92 28.39 16.43
CA CYS A 214 10.81 29.03 15.73
C CYS A 214 10.71 30.47 16.24
N ASP A 215 10.40 31.42 15.35
CA ASP A 215 10.23 32.83 15.72
C ASP A 215 8.78 33.10 16.11
N ALA A 216 8.49 33.26 17.40
CA ALA A 216 7.14 33.59 17.85
C ALA A 216 6.76 35.07 17.57
N GLY A 217 7.74 35.91 17.25
CA GLY A 217 7.55 37.33 17.00
C GLY A 217 7.75 38.24 18.21
N GLY A 218 7.54 39.54 17.99
CA GLY A 218 7.72 40.59 19.00
C GLY A 218 6.47 40.88 19.84
N PHE A 219 6.59 41.76 20.84
CA PHE A 219 5.45 42.14 21.69
C PHE A 219 4.26 42.74 20.92
N PHE A 220 4.51 43.41 19.79
CA PHE A 220 3.49 43.98 18.90
C PHE A 220 3.41 43.25 17.54
N GLY A 221 3.99 42.05 17.47
CA GLY A 221 4.10 41.29 16.24
C GLY A 221 5.21 41.78 15.29
N PRO A 222 5.21 41.30 14.04
CA PRO A 222 4.35 40.21 13.57
C PRO A 222 4.54 38.96 14.43
N TRP A 223 3.47 38.23 14.70
CA TRP A 223 3.46 36.96 15.40
C TRP A 223 3.33 35.84 14.40
N TYR A 224 3.96 34.71 14.66
CA TYR A 224 3.91 33.55 13.77
C TYR A 224 3.24 32.37 14.47
N LEU A 225 2.41 31.67 13.71
CA LEU A 225 1.78 30.41 14.06
C LEU A 225 2.35 29.35 13.12
N TYR A 226 2.98 28.35 13.71
CA TYR A 226 3.47 27.16 13.02
C TYR A 226 2.50 26.03 13.33
N GLY A 227 1.71 25.59 12.36
CA GLY A 227 0.62 24.65 12.58
C GLY A 227 0.66 23.45 11.66
N VAL A 228 0.42 22.26 12.21
CA VAL A 228 0.15 21.06 11.42
C VAL A 228 -1.35 20.82 11.44
N ALA A 229 -2.00 21.02 10.31
CA ALA A 229 -3.40 20.64 10.14
C ALA A 229 -3.50 19.11 10.06
N ILE A 230 -4.54 18.56 10.67
CA ILE A 230 -4.86 17.14 10.73
C ILE A 230 -6.32 16.98 10.33
N VAL A 231 -6.57 16.15 9.31
CA VAL A 231 -7.92 15.97 8.76
C VAL A 231 -8.22 14.51 8.52
N ASN A 232 -9.35 14.04 9.02
CA ASN A 232 -9.91 12.76 8.58
C ASN A 232 -10.44 12.93 7.14
N PRO A 233 -9.88 12.21 6.14
CA PRO A 233 -10.37 12.26 4.76
C PRO A 233 -11.87 11.89 4.66
N GLU A 234 -12.34 11.02 5.57
CA GLU A 234 -13.70 10.46 5.53
C GLU A 234 -14.71 11.20 6.40
N ALA A 235 -14.30 12.21 7.19
CA ALA A 235 -15.24 12.97 8.01
C ALA A 235 -16.30 13.64 7.12
N GLU A 236 -17.58 13.42 7.42
CA GLU A 236 -18.70 14.04 6.70
C GLU A 236 -18.66 15.56 6.86
N ASP A 237 -18.44 16.02 8.08
CA ASP A 237 -18.40 17.44 8.44
C ASP A 237 -17.13 18.16 7.98
N ALA A 238 -17.25 19.48 7.77
CA ALA A 238 -16.16 20.38 7.43
C ALA A 238 -15.34 20.76 8.67
N VAL A 239 -14.62 19.78 9.22
CA VAL A 239 -13.78 19.93 10.41
C VAL A 239 -12.31 19.68 10.07
N ALA A 240 -11.43 20.53 10.61
CA ALA A 240 -10.01 20.27 10.71
C ALA A 240 -9.57 20.39 12.17
N TYR A 241 -8.53 19.65 12.49
CA TYR A 241 -7.79 19.76 13.74
C TYR A 241 -6.44 20.39 13.43
N ALA A 242 -5.85 21.10 14.37
CA ALA A 242 -4.53 21.67 14.18
C ALA A 242 -3.70 21.51 15.46
N ILE A 243 -2.50 20.96 15.31
CA ILE A 243 -1.45 21.04 16.33
C ILE A 243 -0.67 22.32 16.05
N GLY A 244 -0.92 23.35 16.84
CA GLY A 244 -0.32 24.67 16.66
C GLY A 244 0.73 25.00 17.70
N TYR A 245 1.88 25.52 17.27
CA TYR A 245 2.84 26.24 18.10
C TYR A 245 2.74 27.73 17.82
N ALA A 246 2.38 28.51 18.84
CA ALA A 246 2.42 29.96 18.80
C ALA A 246 2.50 30.55 20.20
N ASP A 247 3.20 31.67 20.34
CA ASP A 247 3.23 32.47 21.57
C ASP A 247 3.20 33.95 21.21
N GLY A 248 2.00 34.55 21.27
CA GLY A 248 1.85 35.90 20.76
C GLY A 248 0.44 36.46 20.81
N ALA A 249 0.21 37.51 20.03
CA ALA A 249 -1.09 38.17 19.92
C ALA A 249 -1.69 38.57 21.28
N PHE A 250 -0.83 39.10 22.16
CA PHE A 250 -1.17 39.43 23.55
C PHE A 250 -1.69 38.25 24.38
N GLY A 251 -1.32 37.02 24.03
CA GLY A 251 -1.78 35.78 24.66
C GLY A 251 -3.14 35.31 24.15
N GLN A 252 -3.48 35.65 22.91
CA GLN A 252 -4.56 34.97 22.17
C GLN A 252 -4.02 33.75 21.41
N LEU A 253 -2.80 33.86 20.86
CA LEU A 253 -2.11 32.74 20.24
C LEU A 253 -1.35 31.97 21.32
N THR A 254 -1.74 30.72 21.51
CA THR A 254 -1.13 29.77 22.43
C THR A 254 -0.91 28.44 21.73
N SER A 255 0.05 27.66 22.22
CA SER A 255 0.29 26.31 21.70
C SER A 255 -0.77 25.31 22.18
N GLY A 256 -1.28 24.46 21.30
CA GLY A 256 -2.32 23.48 21.64
C GLY A 256 -2.88 22.70 20.46
N VAL A 257 -3.86 21.85 20.76
CA VAL A 257 -4.73 21.21 19.77
C VAL A 257 -5.99 22.03 19.61
N TYR A 258 -6.26 22.43 18.38
CA TYR A 258 -7.41 23.25 18.03
C TYR A 258 -8.36 22.49 17.12
N LYS A 259 -9.65 22.58 17.39
CA LYS A 259 -10.74 22.14 16.52
C LYS A 259 -11.31 23.35 15.81
N ILE A 260 -11.41 23.24 14.48
CA ILE A 260 -11.87 24.32 13.62
C ILE A 260 -12.95 23.75 12.73
N THR A 261 -14.17 24.29 12.84
CA THR A 261 -15.29 23.93 11.97
C THR A 261 -15.74 25.14 11.19
N GLY A 262 -16.19 24.92 9.96
CA GLY A 262 -16.63 25.99 9.09
C GLY A 262 -17.57 25.51 8.01
N ASP A 263 -17.83 26.40 7.07
CA ASP A 263 -18.64 26.11 5.89
C ASP A 263 -17.73 26.07 4.66
N LEU A 264 -17.63 24.89 4.06
CA LEU A 264 -16.82 24.64 2.86
C LEU A 264 -17.22 25.52 1.67
N GLN A 265 -18.48 25.94 1.56
CA GLN A 265 -18.95 26.73 0.41
C GLN A 265 -18.58 28.20 0.54
N THR A 266 -18.58 28.73 1.76
CA THR A 266 -18.33 30.16 2.03
C THR A 266 -16.89 30.42 2.47
N GLY A 267 -16.19 29.39 2.94
CA GLY A 267 -14.87 29.51 3.57
C GLY A 267 -14.93 30.14 4.97
N GLU A 268 -16.12 30.33 5.55
CA GLU A 268 -16.29 30.95 6.85
C GLU A 268 -16.05 29.94 7.99
N VAL A 269 -15.23 30.32 8.97
CA VAL A 269 -15.06 29.55 10.20
C VAL A 269 -16.24 29.80 11.14
N GLY A 270 -17.02 28.73 11.36
CA GLY A 270 -18.15 28.68 12.26
C GLY A 270 -17.72 28.61 13.72
N ASN A 271 -16.91 27.60 14.08
CA ASN A 271 -16.42 27.39 15.45
C ASN A 271 -14.89 27.26 15.51
N PHE A 272 -14.33 27.73 16.62
CA PHE A 272 -12.90 27.64 16.92
C PHE A 272 -12.74 27.34 18.42
N GLU A 273 -12.10 26.23 18.74
CA GLU A 273 -11.95 25.76 20.11
C GLU A 273 -10.60 25.10 20.35
N MET A 274 -9.99 25.37 21.50
CA MET A 274 -8.83 24.63 21.98
C MET A 274 -9.32 23.41 22.76
N ILE A 275 -9.00 22.20 22.27
CA ILE A 275 -9.53 20.94 22.80
C ILE A 275 -8.48 20.10 23.53
N GLY A 276 -7.20 20.50 23.48
CA GLY A 276 -6.15 19.80 24.20
C GLY A 276 -4.82 20.54 24.27
N ASP A 277 -3.99 20.13 25.22
CA ASP A 277 -2.63 20.61 25.38
C ASP A 277 -1.66 19.82 24.49
N ILE A 278 -0.49 20.41 24.24
CA ILE A 278 0.60 19.77 23.51
C ILE A 278 1.93 19.93 24.24
N ASN A 279 2.83 18.98 24.06
CA ASN A 279 4.25 19.19 24.35
C ASN A 279 4.94 19.67 23.09
N VAL A 280 5.80 20.68 23.19
CA VAL A 280 6.53 21.26 22.05
C VAL A 280 8.03 21.30 22.33
N SER A 281 8.82 21.03 21.30
CA SER A 281 10.26 21.28 21.24
C SER A 281 10.55 22.08 19.97
N THR A 282 11.17 23.25 20.13
CA THR A 282 11.63 24.11 19.03
C THR A 282 13.16 24.10 18.95
N ASN A 283 13.80 23.01 19.36
CA ASN A 283 15.26 22.92 19.37
C ASN A 283 15.78 22.65 17.95
N GLY A 284 16.69 23.52 17.48
CA GLY A 284 17.30 23.38 16.16
C GLY A 284 16.36 23.83 15.05
N SER A 285 16.35 23.11 13.93
CA SER A 285 15.57 23.47 12.73
C SER A 285 14.22 22.80 12.65
N ASN A 286 13.65 22.33 13.77
CA ASN A 286 12.36 21.63 13.74
C ASN A 286 11.41 22.15 14.81
N MET A 287 10.15 22.37 14.42
CA MET A 287 9.03 22.43 15.34
C MET A 287 8.52 21.01 15.55
N GLN A 288 8.75 20.46 16.73
CA GLN A 288 8.27 19.13 17.10
C GLN A 288 7.18 19.26 18.13
N ALA A 289 6.06 18.58 17.91
CA ALA A 289 4.94 18.61 18.83
C ALA A 289 4.32 17.23 19.00
N THR A 290 3.68 17.00 20.15
CA THR A 290 2.90 15.79 20.41
C THR A 290 1.64 16.10 21.20
N SER A 291 0.59 15.35 20.89
CA SER A 291 -0.68 15.33 21.61
C SER A 291 -1.11 13.87 21.81
N ALA A 292 -1.95 13.63 22.81
CA ALA A 292 -2.75 12.42 22.85
C ALA A 292 -3.55 12.31 21.54
N LEU A 293 -3.45 11.16 20.87
CA LEU A 293 -4.17 10.84 19.65
C LEU A 293 -5.69 10.87 19.91
N SER A 294 -6.09 10.38 21.09
CA SER A 294 -7.50 10.36 21.52
C SER A 294 -8.14 11.74 21.56
N THR A 295 -7.38 12.82 21.83
CA THR A 295 -7.90 14.20 21.81
C THR A 295 -8.55 14.54 20.47
N ILE A 296 -8.01 13.98 19.38
CA ILE A 296 -8.48 14.23 18.01
C ILE A 296 -9.45 13.15 17.56
N VAL A 297 -9.05 11.88 17.61
CA VAL A 297 -9.80 10.79 16.94
C VAL A 297 -11.04 10.33 17.70
N THR A 298 -11.22 10.77 18.95
CA THR A 298 -12.43 10.49 19.73
C THR A 298 -13.39 11.67 19.79
N ASP A 299 -13.04 12.81 19.19
CA ASP A 299 -13.97 13.92 19.04
C ASP A 299 -15.16 13.48 18.16
N PRO A 300 -16.42 13.80 18.54
CA PRO A 300 -17.60 13.36 17.81
C PRO A 300 -17.64 13.73 16.33
N ASP A 301 -17.00 14.84 15.93
CA ASP A 301 -17.00 15.33 14.55
C ASP A 301 -15.85 14.71 13.73
N TRP A 302 -14.92 13.97 14.36
CA TRP A 302 -13.86 13.26 13.64
C TRP A 302 -14.41 12.19 12.70
N GLY A 303 -15.53 11.55 13.05
CA GLY A 303 -16.06 10.38 12.36
C GLY A 303 -15.47 9.05 12.87
N PRO A 304 -15.67 7.94 12.14
CA PRO A 304 -15.20 6.62 12.57
C PRO A 304 -13.68 6.57 12.79
N TRP A 305 -13.25 5.89 13.85
CA TRP A 305 -11.85 5.57 14.11
C TRP A 305 -11.70 4.11 14.62
N PRO A 306 -10.78 3.31 14.05
CA PRO A 306 -10.01 3.58 12.83
C PRO A 306 -10.92 3.85 11.62
N ASN A 307 -10.51 4.79 10.76
CA ASN A 307 -11.15 5.04 9.47
C ASN A 307 -10.61 4.07 8.41
N SER A 308 -11.12 4.08 7.18
CA SER A 308 -10.65 3.12 6.15
C SER A 308 -9.16 3.26 5.82
N PHE A 309 -8.63 4.47 6.02
CA PHE A 309 -7.21 4.81 5.83
C PHE A 309 -6.31 4.35 6.98
N GLU A 310 -6.87 4.02 8.14
CA GLU A 310 -6.13 3.85 9.40
C GLU A 310 -5.16 5.02 9.64
N GLY A 311 -5.58 6.23 9.28
CA GLY A 311 -4.69 7.34 9.04
C GLY A 311 -5.40 8.67 8.83
N TYR A 312 -4.66 9.72 8.53
CA TYR A 312 -5.22 11.05 8.28
C TYR A 312 -4.29 11.92 7.45
N ILE A 313 -4.86 12.96 6.86
CA ILE A 313 -4.11 13.95 6.09
C ILE A 313 -3.39 14.87 7.08
N MET A 314 -2.13 15.17 6.81
CA MET A 314 -1.36 16.21 7.48
C MET A 314 -0.91 17.28 6.50
N LEU A 315 -0.91 18.55 6.94
CA LEU A 315 -0.44 19.69 6.16
C LEU A 315 0.31 20.66 7.07
N GLY A 316 1.55 21.01 6.72
CA GLY A 316 2.30 22.02 7.45
C GLY A 316 1.96 23.41 6.94
N VAL A 317 1.70 24.36 7.84
CA VAL A 317 1.33 25.74 7.49
C VAL A 317 1.98 26.72 8.44
N THR A 318 2.60 27.77 7.89
CA THR A 318 3.10 28.92 8.65
C THR A 318 2.25 30.15 8.33
N VAL A 319 1.66 30.75 9.37
CA VAL A 319 0.82 31.94 9.27
C VAL A 319 1.42 33.09 10.06
N GLN A 320 1.39 34.29 9.49
CA GLN A 320 1.77 35.54 10.16
C GLN A 320 0.55 36.36 10.53
N ALA A 321 0.49 36.82 11.78
CA ALA A 321 -0.46 37.82 12.25
C ALA A 321 0.27 39.12 12.60
N GLY A 322 -0.09 40.21 11.95
CA GLY A 322 0.52 41.52 12.15
C GLY A 322 -0.51 42.62 12.40
N LEU A 323 -0.15 43.65 13.16
CA LEU A 323 -1.01 44.82 13.32
C LEU A 323 -1.03 45.65 12.03
N ASP A 324 -2.23 45.91 11.49
CA ASP A 324 -2.44 46.87 10.40
C ASP A 324 -3.31 48.03 10.91
N GLY A 325 -2.64 49.07 11.41
CA GLY A 325 -3.31 50.18 12.08
C GLY A 325 -4.02 49.75 13.37
N LEU A 326 -5.36 49.69 13.33
CA LEU A 326 -6.20 49.22 14.44
C LEU A 326 -6.80 47.82 14.20
N ASP A 327 -6.57 47.26 13.03
CA ASP A 327 -7.04 45.94 12.63
C ASP A 327 -5.87 44.94 12.67
N ILE A 328 -6.13 43.68 12.31
CA ILE A 328 -5.12 42.64 12.15
C ILE A 328 -5.03 42.26 10.67
N ALA A 329 -3.80 42.05 10.20
CA ALA A 329 -3.52 41.44 8.91
C ALA A 329 -3.02 40.01 9.14
N ILE A 330 -3.67 39.06 8.48
CA ILE A 330 -3.27 37.65 8.45
C ILE A 330 -2.69 37.35 7.07
N GLU A 331 -1.52 36.73 7.04
CA GLU A 331 -0.81 36.36 5.81
C GLU A 331 -0.34 34.91 5.93
N LEU A 332 -0.73 34.06 4.98
CA LEU A 332 -0.09 32.76 4.76
C LEU A 332 1.35 33.01 4.33
N LYS A 333 2.33 32.53 5.09
CA LYS A 333 3.74 32.67 4.75
C LYS A 333 4.25 31.49 3.96
N ASP A 334 3.80 30.30 4.34
CA ASP A 334 4.28 29.08 3.73
C ASP A 334 3.38 27.87 4.01
N GLN A 335 3.44 26.84 3.16
CA GLN A 335 2.74 25.57 3.34
C GLN A 335 3.39 24.41 2.57
N THR A 336 3.33 23.22 3.16
CA THR A 336 3.74 22.00 2.44
C THR A 336 2.66 21.53 1.46
N ALA A 337 2.99 20.56 0.60
CA ALA A 337 1.98 19.68 0.01
C ALA A 337 1.25 18.87 1.12
N PRO A 338 -0.01 18.44 0.91
CA PRO A 338 -0.69 17.56 1.86
C PRO A 338 -0.10 16.15 1.78
N GLY A 339 0.21 15.58 2.95
CA GLY A 339 0.65 14.21 3.11
C GLY A 339 -0.43 13.32 3.70
N LEU A 340 -0.52 12.07 3.28
CA LEU A 340 -1.38 11.07 3.92
C LEU A 340 -0.56 10.19 4.85
N ALA A 341 -0.77 10.34 6.16
CA ALA A 341 -0.13 9.53 7.18
C ALA A 341 -0.99 8.30 7.47
N LEU A 342 -0.48 7.12 7.15
CA LEU A 342 -1.06 5.83 7.53
C LEU A 342 -0.40 5.38 8.85
N LEU A 343 -1.19 5.28 9.92
CA LEU A 343 -0.70 4.97 11.26
C LEU A 343 -0.52 3.46 11.44
N SER A 344 0.36 2.90 10.64
CA SER A 344 0.65 1.46 10.61
C SER A 344 2.14 1.22 10.38
N THR A 345 2.70 0.23 11.06
CA THR A 345 4.03 -0.33 10.82
C THR A 345 3.86 -1.84 10.81
N GLN A 346 4.48 -2.52 9.86
CA GLN A 346 4.44 -3.98 9.81
C GLN A 346 5.57 -4.56 10.65
N THR A 347 5.32 -5.70 11.28
CA THR A 347 6.32 -6.43 12.06
C THR A 347 6.20 -7.93 11.80
N GLN A 348 7.32 -8.62 11.70
CA GLN A 348 7.39 -10.08 11.59
C GLN A 348 8.43 -10.64 12.56
N SER A 349 8.20 -11.87 13.01
CA SER A 349 9.07 -12.60 13.92
C SER A 349 9.12 -14.07 13.51
N GLY A 350 10.18 -14.45 12.79
CA GLY A 350 10.34 -15.79 12.24
C GLY A 350 9.46 -16.05 11.00
N ASN A 351 9.25 -17.33 10.71
CA ASN A 351 8.43 -17.81 9.59
C ASN A 351 7.61 -19.03 10.00
N THR A 352 6.32 -19.04 9.66
CA THR A 352 5.47 -20.22 9.65
C THR A 352 5.31 -20.68 8.21
N GLU A 353 5.80 -21.88 7.89
CA GLU A 353 5.75 -22.42 6.53
C GLU A 353 4.33 -22.37 5.92
N CYS A 354 4.26 -21.91 4.68
CA CYS A 354 3.03 -21.91 3.90
C CYS A 354 2.42 -23.31 3.73
N SER A 355 1.10 -23.35 3.52
CA SER A 355 0.35 -24.59 3.31
C SER A 355 -0.23 -24.66 1.91
N LEU A 356 0.09 -25.76 1.20
CA LEU A 356 -0.51 -26.08 -0.09
C LEU A 356 -1.62 -27.13 0.08
N SER A 357 -2.69 -27.02 -0.72
CA SER A 357 -3.74 -28.05 -0.78
C SER A 357 -4.42 -28.10 -2.15
N ASN A 358 -5.21 -29.15 -2.39
CA ASN A 358 -6.03 -29.31 -3.60
C ASN A 358 -5.25 -29.13 -4.90
N LEU A 359 -4.14 -29.86 -5.05
CA LEU A 359 -3.43 -29.93 -6.33
C LEU A 359 -4.30 -30.68 -7.34
N VAL A 360 -4.76 -29.99 -8.40
CA VAL A 360 -5.70 -30.54 -9.39
C VAL A 360 -5.29 -30.11 -10.79
N PHE A 361 -5.33 -31.05 -11.74
CA PHE A 361 -5.21 -30.78 -13.16
C PHE A 361 -6.59 -30.67 -13.80
N ASP A 362 -6.83 -29.57 -14.52
CA ASP A 362 -8.01 -29.40 -15.36
C ASP A 362 -7.66 -29.67 -16.83
N ASN A 363 -8.10 -30.82 -17.34
CA ASN A 363 -7.84 -31.25 -18.71
C ASN A 363 -8.51 -30.34 -19.75
N ALA A 364 -9.61 -29.66 -19.41
CA ALA A 364 -10.30 -28.80 -20.37
C ALA A 364 -9.53 -27.50 -20.67
N SER A 365 -8.80 -27.00 -19.68
CA SER A 365 -7.99 -25.78 -19.77
C SER A 365 -6.49 -26.06 -19.80
N ASN A 366 -6.08 -27.34 -19.81
CA ASN A 366 -4.68 -27.77 -19.71
C ASN A 366 -3.91 -27.10 -18.55
N THR A 367 -4.58 -26.87 -17.42
CA THR A 367 -4.08 -26.02 -16.33
C THR A 367 -3.97 -26.78 -15.02
N TRP A 368 -2.84 -26.65 -14.34
CA TRP A 368 -2.67 -27.08 -12.95
C TRP A 368 -3.07 -25.98 -11.99
N ASN A 369 -3.81 -26.35 -10.95
CA ASN A 369 -4.27 -25.45 -9.90
C ASN A 369 -3.85 -25.99 -8.53
N VAL A 370 -3.46 -25.10 -7.63
CA VAL A 370 -3.14 -25.42 -6.23
C VAL A 370 -3.58 -24.28 -5.33
N ASN A 371 -4.14 -24.61 -4.18
CA ASN A 371 -4.47 -23.62 -3.16
C ASN A 371 -3.23 -23.33 -2.33
N TYR A 372 -2.94 -22.04 -2.13
CA TYR A 372 -1.91 -21.53 -1.24
C TYR A 372 -2.57 -20.77 -0.10
N ILE A 373 -2.12 -21.00 1.13
CA ILE A 373 -2.47 -20.18 2.29
C ILE A 373 -1.25 -20.03 3.18
N ASP A 374 -1.07 -18.83 3.71
CA ASP A 374 -0.03 -18.53 4.68
C ASP A 374 -0.63 -17.86 5.93
N SER A 375 -0.30 -18.36 7.12
CA SER A 375 -0.91 -17.87 8.37
C SER A 375 -0.46 -16.48 8.78
N GLU A 376 0.65 -16.00 8.21
CA GLU A 376 1.22 -14.67 8.44
C GLU A 376 0.94 -13.73 7.26
N GLY A 377 0.31 -14.25 6.19
CA GLY A 377 0.02 -13.51 4.97
C GLY A 377 1.26 -13.29 4.10
N ASN A 378 2.30 -14.11 4.27
CA ASN A 378 3.52 -13.98 3.49
C ASN A 378 3.28 -14.40 2.03
N LEU A 379 3.86 -13.63 1.10
CA LEU A 379 3.87 -13.96 -0.33
C LEU A 379 4.94 -15.03 -0.62
N PRO A 380 4.66 -16.01 -1.49
CA PRO A 380 5.65 -16.99 -1.90
C PRO A 380 6.61 -16.36 -2.92
N TRP A 381 7.89 -16.23 -2.54
CA TRP A 381 8.92 -15.78 -3.48
C TRP A 381 9.39 -16.91 -4.40
N PHE A 382 9.22 -18.16 -3.96
CA PHE A 382 9.45 -19.36 -4.74
C PHE A 382 8.11 -20.07 -4.95
N LYS A 383 7.73 -20.33 -6.20
CA LYS A 383 6.38 -20.81 -6.56
C LYS A 383 6.43 -21.72 -7.80
N GLN A 384 7.11 -22.86 -7.67
CA GLN A 384 7.44 -23.72 -8.81
C GLN A 384 6.49 -24.91 -9.00
N PHE A 385 6.15 -25.14 -10.27
CA PHE A 385 5.58 -26.38 -10.79
C PHE A 385 6.66 -27.13 -11.56
N GLN A 386 6.80 -28.44 -11.30
CA GLN A 386 7.85 -29.27 -11.87
C GLN A 386 7.31 -30.61 -12.35
N ILE A 387 7.84 -31.13 -13.46
CA ILE A 387 7.57 -32.50 -13.90
C ILE A 387 8.86 -33.31 -13.83
N CYS A 388 8.83 -34.37 -13.03
CA CYS A 388 9.98 -35.18 -12.70
C CYS A 388 9.71 -36.66 -12.89
N THR A 389 10.76 -37.45 -13.00
CA THR A 389 10.65 -38.91 -12.82
C THR A 389 10.50 -39.24 -11.33
N GLN A 390 9.91 -40.39 -11.00
CA GLN A 390 9.54 -40.75 -9.61
C GLN A 390 10.71 -40.64 -8.61
N ASP A 391 11.91 -41.08 -9.00
CA ASP A 391 13.13 -41.03 -8.20
C ASP A 391 14.30 -40.36 -8.94
N GLY A 392 14.02 -39.45 -9.88
CA GLY A 392 15.04 -38.94 -10.79
C GLY A 392 14.91 -37.45 -11.11
N PRO A 393 15.54 -37.00 -12.21
CA PRO A 393 15.59 -35.59 -12.55
C PRO A 393 14.21 -35.04 -12.93
N CYS A 394 14.07 -33.73 -12.78
CA CYS A 394 12.99 -32.93 -13.32
C CYS A 394 13.37 -32.38 -14.69
N TYR A 395 12.41 -32.39 -15.61
CA TYR A 395 12.60 -32.01 -17.01
C TYR A 395 11.87 -30.72 -17.36
N TYR A 396 10.72 -30.49 -16.72
CA TYR A 396 9.92 -29.27 -16.88
C TYR A 396 9.94 -28.46 -15.58
N PHE A 397 10.08 -27.14 -15.71
CA PHE A 397 10.05 -26.18 -14.62
C PHE A 397 9.26 -24.96 -15.06
N ALA A 398 8.28 -24.55 -14.27
CA ALA A 398 7.53 -23.33 -14.51
C ALA A 398 7.17 -22.65 -13.20
N ASN A 399 6.92 -21.35 -13.25
CA ASN A 399 6.33 -20.63 -12.14
C ASN A 399 4.81 -20.74 -12.23
N MET A 400 4.14 -20.88 -11.09
CA MET A 400 2.70 -20.73 -11.03
C MET A 400 2.33 -19.26 -10.75
N LEU A 401 1.20 -18.82 -11.29
CA LEU A 401 0.68 -17.46 -11.16
C LEU A 401 -0.48 -17.43 -10.17
N ALA A 402 -0.54 -16.40 -9.34
CA ALA A 402 -1.63 -16.24 -8.39
C ALA A 402 -2.86 -15.67 -9.10
N SER A 403 -4.05 -16.17 -8.76
CA SER A 403 -5.32 -15.58 -9.22
C SER A 403 -5.62 -14.26 -8.50
N GLU A 404 -5.25 -14.17 -7.22
CA GLU A 404 -5.35 -12.98 -6.38
C GLU A 404 -4.16 -12.92 -5.42
N HIS A 405 -3.84 -11.73 -4.88
CA HIS A 405 -2.70 -11.51 -3.97
C HIS A 405 -3.09 -11.50 -2.48
N ASN A 406 -4.12 -12.25 -2.10
CA ASN A 406 -4.57 -12.39 -0.72
C ASN A 406 -4.04 -13.70 -0.10
N TYR A 407 -2.88 -13.62 0.54
CA TYR A 407 -2.16 -14.79 1.04
C TYR A 407 -2.64 -15.27 2.42
N LEU A 408 -3.24 -14.36 3.22
CA LEU A 408 -3.72 -14.66 4.57
C LEU A 408 -5.03 -15.46 4.55
N GLU A 409 -5.96 -15.08 3.67
CA GLU A 409 -7.21 -15.81 3.48
C GLU A 409 -7.05 -17.00 2.50
N GLY A 410 -5.99 -16.94 1.69
CA GLY A 410 -5.60 -17.94 0.71
C GLY A 410 -5.97 -17.56 -0.71
N THR A 411 -5.20 -18.07 -1.66
CA THR A 411 -5.35 -17.82 -3.10
C THR A 411 -5.09 -19.09 -3.90
N ILE A 412 -5.55 -19.12 -5.15
CA ILE A 412 -5.26 -20.22 -6.07
C ILE A 412 -4.10 -19.81 -6.96
N PHE A 413 -3.08 -20.65 -7.01
CA PHE A 413 -2.02 -20.56 -8.00
C PHE A 413 -2.31 -21.50 -9.17
N SER A 414 -2.08 -21.02 -10.38
CA SER A 414 -2.30 -21.78 -11.61
C SER A 414 -1.12 -21.75 -12.56
N HIS A 415 -0.96 -22.80 -13.36
CA HIS A 415 -0.02 -22.85 -14.46
C HIS A 415 -0.64 -23.59 -15.65
N GLU A 416 -0.77 -22.91 -16.79
CA GLU A 416 -1.21 -23.52 -18.05
C GLU A 416 -0.02 -24.22 -18.71
N LEU A 417 -0.18 -25.51 -19.00
CA LEU A 417 0.84 -26.28 -19.69
C LEU A 417 0.87 -25.90 -21.19
N PRO A 418 2.06 -25.93 -21.81
CA PRO A 418 2.15 -25.80 -23.26
C PRO A 418 1.48 -26.99 -23.97
N ASP A 419 1.08 -26.80 -25.23
CA ASP A 419 0.54 -27.87 -26.09
C ASP A 419 1.47 -29.10 -26.19
N GLN A 420 2.78 -28.87 -26.08
CA GLN A 420 3.82 -29.89 -26.06
C GLN A 420 4.76 -29.57 -24.90
N ILE A 421 4.82 -30.46 -23.92
CA ILE A 421 5.71 -30.35 -22.77
C ILE A 421 7.12 -30.69 -23.24
N THR A 422 7.99 -29.69 -23.18
CA THR A 422 9.39 -29.80 -23.57
C THR A 422 10.31 -29.64 -22.37
N ASP A 423 11.51 -30.23 -22.47
CA ASP A 423 12.55 -30.02 -21.47
C ASP A 423 13.25 -28.66 -21.64
N ALA A 424 14.24 -28.38 -20.80
CA ALA A 424 15.03 -27.14 -20.87
C ALA A 424 15.81 -26.95 -22.19
N ALA A 425 16.01 -28.00 -22.99
CA ALA A 425 16.63 -27.92 -24.32
C ALA A 425 15.59 -27.70 -25.43
N GLY A 426 14.30 -27.72 -25.11
CA GLY A 426 13.19 -27.61 -26.06
C GLY A 426 12.83 -28.92 -26.73
N GLU A 427 13.32 -30.07 -26.23
CA GLU A 427 12.97 -31.39 -26.74
C GLU A 427 11.69 -31.89 -26.06
N ILE A 428 10.79 -32.51 -26.82
CA ILE A 428 9.55 -33.08 -26.27
C ILE A 428 9.94 -34.16 -25.26
N ILE A 429 9.34 -34.08 -24.07
CA ILE A 429 9.57 -35.08 -23.03
C ILE A 429 9.06 -36.43 -23.52
N ALA A 430 9.88 -37.47 -23.34
CA ALA A 430 9.54 -38.82 -23.78
C ALA A 430 8.33 -39.38 -23.03
N ASP A 431 7.55 -40.22 -23.72
CA ASP A 431 6.40 -40.88 -23.14
C ASP A 431 6.77 -41.73 -21.91
N GLY A 432 5.95 -41.69 -20.88
CA GLY A 432 6.18 -42.46 -19.67
C GLY A 432 5.47 -41.93 -18.43
N GLU A 433 5.78 -42.56 -17.30
CA GLU A 433 5.29 -42.18 -15.97
C GLU A 433 6.17 -41.08 -15.36
N TYR A 434 5.52 -40.01 -14.91
CA TYR A 434 6.15 -38.87 -14.26
C TYR A 434 5.39 -38.51 -12.97
N VAL A 435 5.96 -37.56 -12.25
CA VAL A 435 5.39 -36.96 -11.04
C VAL A 435 5.36 -35.46 -11.25
N ALA A 436 4.16 -34.89 -11.23
CA ALA A 436 3.97 -33.45 -11.10
C ALA A 436 4.23 -33.06 -9.65
N LYS A 437 5.12 -32.09 -9.41
CA LYS A 437 5.46 -31.59 -8.07
C LYS A 437 5.18 -30.10 -8.00
N VAL A 438 4.64 -29.68 -6.86
CA VAL A 438 4.46 -28.27 -6.53
C VAL A 438 5.29 -27.94 -5.31
N TRP A 439 6.09 -26.88 -5.43
CA TRP A 439 7.08 -26.49 -4.44
C TRP A 439 7.11 -24.98 -4.26
N PHE A 440 6.63 -24.54 -3.10
CA PHE A 440 6.47 -23.13 -2.77
C PHE A 440 7.32 -22.79 -1.55
N ALA A 441 7.78 -21.55 -1.44
CA ALA A 441 8.41 -21.03 -0.24
C ALA A 441 8.21 -19.52 -0.14
N ASP A 442 7.95 -19.07 1.08
CA ASP A 442 7.84 -17.67 1.48
C ASP A 442 9.06 -17.21 2.32
N GLY A 443 9.76 -18.16 2.96
CA GLY A 443 11.02 -17.99 3.66
C GLY A 443 12.15 -18.82 3.07
N GLU A 444 12.59 -19.87 3.76
CA GLU A 444 13.61 -20.79 3.25
C GLU A 444 12.98 -21.88 2.37
N VAL A 445 13.70 -22.30 1.33
CA VAL A 445 13.21 -23.34 0.42
C VAL A 445 13.39 -24.72 1.08
N GLY A 446 12.28 -25.29 1.56
CA GLY A 446 12.18 -26.63 2.16
C GLY A 446 12.07 -27.76 1.12
N GLU A 447 11.42 -28.88 1.44
CA GLU A 447 11.10 -29.93 0.46
C GLU A 447 9.81 -29.59 -0.32
N TYR A 448 9.58 -30.23 -1.47
CA TYR A 448 8.30 -30.09 -2.20
C TYR A 448 7.12 -30.49 -1.31
N GLN A 449 6.01 -29.73 -1.38
CA GLN A 449 4.87 -29.95 -0.48
C GLN A 449 3.80 -30.88 -1.04
N LEU A 450 3.55 -30.85 -2.35
CA LEU A 450 2.52 -31.68 -3.01
C LEU A 450 3.06 -32.32 -4.28
N SER A 451 2.53 -33.50 -4.59
CA SER A 451 2.83 -34.19 -5.84
C SER A 451 1.70 -35.11 -6.28
N GLU A 452 1.55 -35.27 -7.58
CA GLU A 452 0.61 -36.20 -8.21
C GLU A 452 1.34 -37.03 -9.29
N ASN A 453 1.00 -38.32 -9.38
CA ASN A 453 1.52 -39.16 -10.45
C ASN A 453 0.77 -38.83 -11.75
N ILE A 454 1.50 -38.74 -12.85
CA ILE A 454 0.96 -38.42 -14.17
C ILE A 454 1.56 -39.34 -15.22
N VAL A 455 0.87 -39.51 -16.34
CA VAL A 455 1.42 -40.16 -17.54
C VAL A 455 1.54 -39.10 -18.63
N ILE A 456 2.67 -39.10 -19.33
CA ILE A 456 2.88 -38.27 -20.52
C ILE A 456 2.87 -39.17 -21.73
N ALA A 457 2.10 -38.81 -22.76
CA ALA A 457 2.15 -39.41 -24.08
C ALA A 457 2.07 -38.32 -25.15
N ASN A 458 2.90 -38.44 -26.20
CA ASN A 458 3.01 -37.45 -27.27
C ASN A 458 3.22 -36.01 -26.76
N GLY A 459 3.97 -35.86 -25.66
CA GLY A 459 4.26 -34.56 -25.07
C GLY A 459 3.10 -33.90 -24.31
N GLN A 460 2.03 -34.64 -23.98
CA GLN A 460 0.89 -34.12 -23.21
C GLN A 460 0.60 -35.00 -22.00
N ILE A 461 0.00 -34.42 -20.95
CA ILE A 461 -0.54 -35.21 -19.84
C ILE A 461 -1.76 -35.95 -20.36
N VAL A 462 -1.73 -37.27 -20.21
CA VAL A 462 -2.89 -38.12 -20.45
C VAL A 462 -3.51 -38.41 -19.09
N GLY A 463 -4.73 -37.90 -18.86
CA GLY A 463 -5.44 -38.19 -17.62
C GLY A 463 -5.78 -39.68 -17.52
N ASP A 464 -6.16 -40.15 -16.33
CA ASP A 464 -6.79 -41.48 -16.16
C ASP A 464 -8.04 -41.66 -17.05
N ASP A 465 -8.58 -40.56 -17.57
CA ASP A 465 -9.72 -40.49 -18.48
C ASP A 465 -9.33 -40.54 -19.97
N GLN A 466 -8.06 -40.63 -20.35
CA GLN A 466 -7.72 -40.97 -21.73
C GLN A 466 -7.85 -42.49 -21.92
N VAL A 467 -9.03 -42.84 -22.41
CA VAL A 467 -9.63 -44.18 -22.47
C VAL A 467 -8.80 -45.20 -23.27
N CYS A 468 -7.68 -44.80 -23.91
CA CYS A 468 -6.87 -45.70 -24.73
C CYS A 468 -5.35 -45.53 -24.67
N PRO A 469 -4.65 -46.24 -23.76
CA PRO A 469 -3.19 -46.29 -23.73
C PRO A 469 -2.56 -46.89 -25.02
N ASN A 470 -3.30 -47.76 -25.72
CA ASN A 470 -2.87 -48.39 -26.96
C ASN A 470 -3.95 -48.23 -28.04
N LEU A 471 -3.74 -47.30 -28.98
CA LEU A 471 -4.68 -47.07 -30.08
C LEU A 471 -4.94 -48.37 -30.86
N GLY A 472 -6.22 -48.73 -31.00
CA GLY A 472 -6.66 -49.99 -31.60
C GLY A 472 -6.92 -51.13 -30.62
N ASP A 473 -6.55 -51.03 -29.34
CA ASP A 473 -6.85 -52.04 -28.31
C ASP A 473 -8.22 -51.79 -27.68
N VAL A 474 -9.27 -52.01 -28.47
CA VAL A 474 -10.66 -51.69 -28.08
C VAL A 474 -11.15 -52.55 -26.91
N ASN A 475 -10.51 -53.69 -26.64
CA ASN A 475 -10.88 -54.58 -25.53
C ASN A 475 -10.01 -54.42 -24.27
N GLY A 476 -8.90 -53.67 -24.35
CA GLY A 476 -7.98 -53.40 -23.24
C GLY A 476 -7.11 -54.58 -22.82
N ASP A 477 -6.90 -55.59 -23.69
CA ASP A 477 -6.11 -56.80 -23.39
C ASP A 477 -4.64 -56.70 -23.77
N THR A 478 -4.19 -55.53 -24.24
CA THR A 478 -2.84 -55.18 -24.67
C THR A 478 -2.36 -55.86 -25.97
N ASN A 479 -3.20 -56.65 -26.64
CA ASN A 479 -2.84 -57.34 -27.89
C ASN A 479 -3.75 -56.94 -29.06
N LEU A 480 -3.21 -56.21 -30.03
CA LEU A 480 -3.94 -55.89 -31.26
C LEU A 480 -4.20 -57.16 -32.09
N ASN A 481 -5.46 -57.58 -32.17
CA ASN A 481 -5.85 -58.77 -32.89
C ASN A 481 -7.26 -58.67 -33.51
N VAL A 482 -7.74 -59.80 -34.03
CA VAL A 482 -9.05 -59.86 -34.71
C VAL A 482 -10.22 -59.49 -33.79
N GLN A 483 -10.09 -59.64 -32.47
CA GLN A 483 -11.12 -59.25 -31.51
C GLN A 483 -11.32 -57.74 -31.49
N ASP A 484 -10.24 -56.96 -31.58
CA ASP A 484 -10.33 -55.50 -31.61
C ASP A 484 -10.98 -55.01 -32.90
N ILE A 485 -10.64 -55.62 -34.04
CA ILE A 485 -11.32 -55.35 -35.31
C ILE A 485 -12.83 -55.58 -35.21
N VAL A 486 -13.25 -56.68 -34.58
CA VAL A 486 -14.68 -56.99 -34.40
C VAL A 486 -15.36 -55.95 -33.52
N LEU A 487 -14.70 -55.47 -32.47
CA LEU A 487 -15.24 -54.44 -31.59
C LEU A 487 -15.28 -53.07 -32.27
N THR A 488 -14.23 -52.66 -32.98
CA THR A 488 -14.22 -51.46 -33.83
C THR A 488 -15.40 -51.50 -34.79
N VAL A 489 -15.65 -52.62 -35.48
CA VAL A 489 -16.81 -52.78 -36.38
C VAL A 489 -18.13 -52.69 -35.62
N SER A 490 -18.22 -53.24 -34.41
CA SER A 490 -19.41 -53.12 -33.55
C SER A 490 -19.71 -51.67 -33.19
N LYS A 491 -18.67 -50.87 -32.91
CA LYS A 491 -18.76 -49.43 -32.66
C LYS A 491 -19.15 -48.64 -33.92
N VAL A 492 -18.53 -48.93 -35.08
CA VAL A 492 -18.89 -48.34 -36.39
C VAL A 492 -20.38 -48.54 -36.68
N LEU A 493 -20.89 -49.75 -36.42
CA LEU A 493 -22.28 -50.12 -36.69
C LEU A 493 -23.24 -49.72 -35.56
N CYS A 494 -22.72 -49.20 -34.44
CA CYS A 494 -23.44 -48.85 -33.22
C CYS A 494 -24.43 -49.94 -32.76
N LEU A 495 -23.98 -51.20 -32.74
CA LEU A 495 -24.86 -52.35 -32.47
C LEU A 495 -25.37 -52.40 -31.02
N ASP A 496 -24.71 -51.69 -30.11
CA ASP A 496 -24.97 -51.72 -28.67
C ASP A 496 -26.02 -50.68 -28.23
N GLY A 497 -26.44 -49.78 -29.12
CA GLY A 497 -27.46 -48.75 -28.85
C GLY A 497 -27.06 -47.65 -27.85
N GLY A 498 -25.79 -47.59 -27.45
CA GLY A 498 -25.19 -46.58 -26.56
C GLY A 498 -24.39 -45.51 -27.29
N ASN A 499 -23.38 -44.92 -26.63
CA ASN A 499 -22.41 -44.04 -27.31
C ASN A 499 -21.65 -44.87 -28.36
N CYS A 500 -21.79 -44.48 -29.63
CA CYS A 500 -21.21 -45.20 -30.76
C CYS A 500 -19.73 -44.85 -30.98
N TYR A 501 -19.28 -43.72 -30.43
CA TYR A 501 -17.90 -43.27 -30.56
C TYR A 501 -17.04 -43.88 -29.45
N ASP A 502 -15.86 -44.35 -29.84
CA ASP A 502 -14.86 -44.96 -28.99
C ASP A 502 -13.48 -44.51 -29.48
N GLU A 503 -12.77 -43.75 -28.67
CA GLU A 503 -11.47 -43.15 -29.03
C GLU A 503 -10.40 -44.21 -29.31
N CYS A 504 -10.48 -45.39 -28.66
CA CYS A 504 -9.59 -46.51 -28.97
C CYS A 504 -9.75 -47.03 -30.40
N ALA A 505 -10.95 -46.86 -30.96
CA ALA A 505 -11.32 -47.39 -32.25
C ALA A 505 -11.21 -46.35 -33.37
N ASP A 506 -10.90 -45.08 -33.06
CA ASP A 506 -10.66 -44.00 -34.01
C ASP A 506 -9.18 -43.98 -34.42
N MET A 507 -8.83 -44.84 -35.37
CA MET A 507 -7.43 -45.14 -35.71
C MET A 507 -6.74 -44.02 -36.46
N ASN A 508 -7.49 -43.09 -37.05
CA ASN A 508 -6.92 -41.91 -37.72
C ASN A 508 -7.15 -40.61 -36.93
N GLN A 509 -7.80 -40.69 -35.76
CA GLN A 509 -8.08 -39.59 -34.84
C GLN A 509 -8.81 -38.41 -35.52
N ASP A 510 -9.67 -38.71 -36.49
CA ASP A 510 -10.43 -37.69 -37.22
C ASP A 510 -11.77 -37.32 -36.53
N GLY A 511 -12.06 -37.96 -35.39
CA GLY A 511 -13.28 -37.77 -34.61
C GLY A 511 -14.49 -38.48 -35.21
N ILE A 512 -14.31 -39.32 -36.24
CA ILE A 512 -15.37 -40.02 -36.97
C ILE A 512 -15.02 -41.51 -37.13
N LEU A 513 -15.64 -42.32 -36.29
CA LEU A 513 -15.47 -43.78 -36.33
C LEU A 513 -16.19 -44.39 -37.55
N ASN A 514 -15.42 -44.86 -38.53
CA ASN A 514 -15.90 -45.37 -39.81
C ASN A 514 -15.05 -46.54 -40.36
N VAL A 515 -15.28 -46.93 -41.62
CA VAL A 515 -14.57 -48.07 -42.23
C VAL A 515 -13.07 -47.82 -42.39
N LEU A 516 -12.65 -46.56 -42.47
CA LEU A 516 -11.25 -46.19 -42.59
C LEU A 516 -10.45 -46.63 -41.36
N ASP A 517 -11.04 -46.49 -40.16
CA ASP A 517 -10.40 -46.92 -38.93
C ASP A 517 -10.16 -48.42 -38.88
N VAL A 518 -11.15 -49.20 -39.31
CA VAL A 518 -11.04 -50.66 -39.44
C VAL A 518 -9.93 -51.04 -40.40
N VAL A 519 -9.78 -50.33 -41.52
CA VAL A 519 -8.73 -50.60 -42.51
C VAL A 519 -7.35 -50.30 -41.94
N VAL A 520 -7.20 -49.20 -41.21
CA VAL A 520 -5.94 -48.82 -40.56
C VAL A 520 -5.56 -49.86 -39.49
N LEU A 521 -6.50 -50.29 -38.65
CA LEU A 521 -6.26 -51.33 -37.64
C LEU A 521 -5.84 -52.67 -38.27
N ILE A 522 -6.49 -53.08 -39.36
CA ILE A 522 -6.11 -54.28 -40.12
C ILE A 522 -4.70 -54.16 -40.68
N ASP A 523 -4.35 -53.02 -41.27
CA ASP A 523 -3.02 -52.80 -41.85
C ASP A 523 -1.93 -52.88 -40.76
N ILE A 524 -2.19 -52.31 -39.58
CA ILE A 524 -1.28 -52.41 -38.43
C ILE A 524 -1.12 -53.88 -37.99
N ILE A 525 -2.21 -54.63 -37.81
CA ILE A 525 -2.16 -56.05 -37.38
C ILE A 525 -1.48 -56.96 -38.42
N LEU A 526 -1.61 -56.65 -39.71
CA LEU A 526 -0.99 -57.44 -40.78
C LEU A 526 0.50 -57.12 -40.98
N ASN A 527 0.93 -55.94 -40.55
CA ASN A 527 2.32 -55.48 -40.67
C ASN A 527 3.11 -55.53 -39.34
N SER A 528 2.47 -55.93 -38.24
CA SER A 528 3.05 -56.11 -36.90
C SER A 528 3.78 -57.44 -36.71
#